data_AF-A0A1F8MP97-F1
#
_entry.id   AF-A0A1F8MP97-F1
#
_cell.length_a   1.000
_cell.length_b   1.000
_cell.length_c   1.000
_cell.angle_alpha   90.00
_cell.angle_beta   90.00
_cell.angle_gamma   90.00
#
_symmetry.space_group_name_H-M   'P 1'
#
loop_
_entity.id
_entity.type
_entity.pdbx_description
1 polymer ?
#
loop_
_entity_poly.entity_id
_entity_poly.type
_entity_poly.pdbx_seq_one_letter_code
_entity_poly.pdbx_strand_id
1 'polypeptide(L)'
;MNWAFLVVTVALFLTGIALIVFAVKRIEKGLLRNFLLTAGASLTGLPIFALLHNLLYGSSIYPFVMGFRGRLSMAEEPVFFLLATLVCPLGFFVGTIGSAVIALKRSAAKP
;
A
#
# COMPACT_ATOMS: atom_id res chain seq x y z
N MET A 1 12.34 -18.79 -1.75
CA MET A 1 11.92 -17.41 -2.09
C MET A 1 13.00 -16.79 -2.95
N ASN A 2 12.69 -16.33 -4.16
CA ASN A 2 13.71 -15.75 -5.03
C ASN A 2 14.19 -14.42 -4.46
N TRP A 3 15.51 -14.21 -4.38
CA TRP A 3 16.12 -12.96 -3.90
C TRP A 3 15.55 -11.72 -4.61
N ALA A 4 15.24 -11.86 -5.91
CA ALA A 4 14.59 -10.82 -6.70
C ALA A 4 13.26 -10.34 -6.11
N PHE A 5 12.42 -11.25 -5.61
CA PHE A 5 11.14 -10.88 -5.00
C PHE A 5 11.36 -10.01 -3.76
N LEU A 6 12.28 -10.42 -2.89
CA LEU A 6 12.58 -9.70 -1.64
C LEU A 6 13.15 -8.30 -1.94
N VAL A 7 14.07 -8.20 -2.89
CA VAL A 7 14.64 -6.91 -3.33
C VAL A 7 13.56 -5.98 -3.88
N VAL A 8 12.68 -6.48 -4.76
CA VAL A 8 11.57 -5.68 -5.31
C VAL A 8 10.63 -5.22 -4.21
N THR A 9 10.23 -6.10 -3.30
CA THR A 9 9.34 -5.76 -2.18
C THR A 9 9.93 -4.66 -1.30
N VAL A 10 11.22 -4.77 -0.94
CA VAL A 10 11.91 -3.75 -0.14
C VAL A 10 12.02 -2.43 -0.90
N ALA A 11 12.36 -2.47 -2.19
CA ALA A 11 12.45 -1.27 -3.02
C ALA A 11 11.09 -0.54 -3.12
N LEU A 12 9.99 -1.27 -3.33
CA LEU A 12 8.63 -0.71 -3.37
C LEU A 12 8.24 -0.10 -2.03
N PHE A 13 8.57 -0.76 -0.91
CA PHE A 13 8.32 -0.25 0.43
C PHE A 13 9.02 1.09 0.68
N LEU A 14 10.34 1.13 0.41
CA LEU A 14 11.15 2.34 0.59
C LEU A 14 10.67 3.47 -0.32
N THR A 15 10.32 3.14 -1.57
CA THR A 15 9.75 4.12 -2.51
C THR A 15 8.43 4.69 -2.02
N GLY A 16 7.55 3.84 -1.47
CA GLY A 16 6.30 4.29 -0.86
C GLY A 16 6.53 5.25 0.31
N ILE A 17 7.45 4.93 1.22
CA ILE A 17 7.82 5.82 2.34
C ILE A 17 8.36 7.14 1.81
N ALA A 18 9.27 7.09 0.83
CA ALA A 18 9.85 8.29 0.22
C ALA A 18 8.78 9.19 -0.39
N LEU A 19 7.78 8.63 -1.08
CA LEU A 19 6.64 9.36 -1.63
C LEU A 19 5.79 10.02 -0.54
N ILE A 20 5.49 9.31 0.55
CA ILE A 20 4.74 9.87 1.69
C ILE A 20 5.51 11.04 2.30
N VAL A 21 6.80 10.84 2.60
CA VAL A 21 7.65 11.89 3.19
C VAL A 21 7.76 13.08 2.26
N PHE A 22 7.94 12.86 0.96
CA PHE A 22 7.99 13.92 -0.04
C PHE A 22 6.66 14.69 -0.10
N ALA A 23 5.52 13.99 -0.18
CA ALA A 23 4.20 14.60 -0.23
C ALA A 23 3.90 15.43 1.02
N VAL A 24 4.32 14.98 2.20
CA VAL A 24 4.13 15.73 3.45
C VAL A 24 5.06 16.93 3.56
N LYS A 25 6.33 16.80 3.15
CA LYS A 25 7.35 17.85 3.35
C LYS A 25 7.37 18.91 2.25
N ARG A 26 7.04 18.54 1.00
CA ARG A 26 7.29 19.38 -0.18
C ARG A 26 6.04 19.84 -0.90
N ILE A 27 4.91 19.17 -0.71
CA ILE A 27 3.68 19.49 -1.43
C ILE A 27 2.72 20.17 -0.47
N GLU A 28 2.24 21.34 -0.86
CA GLU A 28 1.21 22.05 -0.11
C GLU A 28 -0.08 21.24 -0.01
N LYS A 29 -0.90 21.57 0.99
CA LYS A 29 -2.21 20.94 1.18
C LYS A 29 -3.06 21.15 -0.08
N GLY A 30 -3.44 20.06 -0.73
CA GLY A 30 -4.23 20.11 -1.96
C GLY A 30 -4.34 18.74 -2.63
N LEU A 31 -4.97 18.72 -3.80
CA LEU A 31 -5.30 17.48 -4.50
C LEU A 31 -4.07 16.65 -4.92
N LEU A 32 -2.98 17.31 -5.33
CA LEU A 32 -1.71 16.65 -5.68
C LEU A 32 -1.10 15.89 -4.49
N ARG A 33 -1.13 16.50 -3.29
CA ARG A 33 -0.64 15.87 -2.06
C ARG A 33 -1.43 14.61 -1.76
N ASN A 34 -2.75 14.67 -1.88
CA ASN A 34 -3.60 13.50 -1.62
C ASN A 34 -3.30 12.36 -2.59
N PHE A 35 -3.12 12.63 -3.89
CA PHE A 35 -2.78 11.59 -4.85
C PHE A 35 -1.40 10.96 -4.59
N LEU A 36 -0.39 11.77 -4.24
CA LEU A 36 0.94 11.26 -3.86
C LEU A 36 0.90 10.45 -2.56
N LEU A 37 0.08 10.86 -1.58
CA LEU A 37 -0.13 10.10 -0.35
C LEU A 37 -0.84 8.77 -0.62
N THR A 38 -1.85 8.74 -1.49
CA THR A 38 -2.51 7.50 -1.90
C THR A 38 -1.53 6.56 -2.61
N ALA A 39 -0.72 7.08 -3.55
CA ALA A 39 0.29 6.28 -4.23
C ALA A 39 1.33 5.72 -3.26
N GLY A 40 1.86 6.55 -2.37
CA GLY A 40 2.83 6.15 -1.37
C GLY A 40 2.26 5.14 -0.37
N ALA A 41 1.06 5.39 0.16
CA ALA A 41 0.37 4.51 1.10
C ALA A 41 0.08 3.13 0.48
N SER A 42 -0.33 3.10 -0.79
CA SER A 42 -0.51 1.86 -1.54
C SER A 42 0.77 1.04 -1.70
N LEU A 43 1.89 1.70 -2.04
CA LEU A 43 3.20 1.05 -2.16
C LEU A 43 3.73 0.52 -0.82
N THR A 44 3.54 1.28 0.27
CA THR A 44 3.91 0.82 1.61
C THR A 44 2.98 -0.26 2.13
N GLY A 45 1.70 -0.20 1.78
CA GLY A 45 0.66 -1.12 2.25
C GLY A 45 0.81 -2.51 1.66
N LEU A 46 1.25 -2.65 0.41
CA LEU A 46 1.51 -3.93 -0.25
C LEU A 46 2.32 -4.94 0.61
N PRO A 47 3.56 -4.61 1.03
CA PRO A 47 4.35 -5.51 1.86
C PRO A 47 3.76 -5.67 3.27
N ILE A 48 3.16 -4.62 3.84
CA ILE A 48 2.57 -4.69 5.18
C ILE A 48 1.39 -5.67 5.20
N PHE A 49 0.47 -5.57 4.25
CA PHE A 49 -0.69 -6.46 4.15
C PHE A 49 -0.28 -7.88 3.77
N ALA A 50 0.73 -8.05 2.93
CA ALA A 50 1.30 -9.36 2.65
C ALA A 50 1.89 -10.01 3.93
N LEU A 51 2.64 -9.24 4.74
CA LEU A 51 3.14 -9.71 6.02
C LEU A 51 2.01 -10.04 7.01
N LEU A 52 1.01 -9.15 7.14
CA LEU A 52 -0.14 -9.37 8.02
C LEU A 52 -0.93 -10.61 7.62
N HIS A 53 -1.18 -10.82 6.33
CA HIS A 53 -1.86 -12.02 5.84
C HIS A 53 -1.11 -13.29 6.24
N ASN A 54 0.21 -13.33 6.03
CA ASN A 54 1.02 -14.49 6.40
C ASN A 54 1.11 -14.69 7.92
N LEU A 55 1.19 -13.61 8.70
CA LEU A 55 1.25 -13.67 10.15
C LEU A 55 -0.06 -14.21 10.75
N LEU A 56 -1.20 -13.72 10.24
CA LEU A 56 -2.52 -14.19 10.67
C LEU A 56 -2.78 -15.62 10.22
N TYR A 57 -2.43 -15.96 8.97
CA TYR A 57 -2.46 -17.33 8.46
C TYR A 57 -1.63 -18.26 9.36
N GLY A 58 -0.38 -17.91 9.65
CA GLY A 58 0.50 -18.71 10.50
C GLY A 58 0.00 -18.83 11.96
N SER A 59 -0.58 -17.76 12.49
CA SER A 59 -1.17 -17.76 13.84
C SER A 59 -2.42 -18.65 13.96
N SER A 60 -3.12 -18.89 12.84
CA SER A 60 -4.30 -19.77 12.81
C SER A 60 -3.97 -21.25 13.03
N ILE A 61 -2.70 -21.64 12.91
CA ILE A 61 -2.21 -23.02 13.00
C ILE A 61 -1.91 -23.42 14.46
N TYR A 62 -1.70 -22.47 15.38
CA TYR A 62 -1.38 -22.77 16.77
C TYR A 62 -2.63 -22.98 17.65
N PRO A 63 -2.70 -24.07 18.43
CA PRO A 63 -3.90 -24.47 19.17
C PRO A 63 -4.31 -23.50 20.31
N PHE A 64 -3.42 -22.60 20.76
CA PHE A 64 -3.75 -21.54 21.73
C PHE A 64 -4.79 -20.53 21.19
N VAL A 65 -4.96 -20.45 19.86
CA VAL A 65 -5.85 -19.51 19.17
C VAL A 65 -7.22 -20.14 18.83
N MET A 66 -7.46 -21.42 19.14
CA MET A 66 -8.74 -22.09 18.83
C MET A 66 -9.96 -21.41 19.48
N GLY A 67 -9.80 -20.73 20.61
CA GLY A 67 -10.85 -19.92 21.25
C GLY A 67 -11.18 -18.59 20.51
N PHE A 68 -10.22 -18.04 19.75
CA PHE A 68 -10.39 -16.85 18.91
C PHE A 68 -10.81 -17.19 17.45
N ARG A 69 -10.65 -18.45 17.05
CA ARG A 69 -10.97 -18.96 15.70
C ARG A 69 -12.42 -18.73 15.28
N GLY A 70 -13.36 -18.78 16.23
CA GLY A 70 -14.78 -18.58 15.95
C GLY A 70 -15.19 -17.13 15.61
N ARG A 71 -14.34 -16.13 15.87
CA ARG A 71 -14.67 -14.70 15.62
C ARG A 71 -13.77 -14.00 14.62
N LEU A 72 -12.49 -14.37 14.50
CA LEU A 72 -11.53 -13.72 13.59
C LEU A 72 -11.36 -14.45 12.23
N SER A 73 -11.50 -15.77 12.19
CA SER A 73 -10.97 -16.58 11.08
C SER A 73 -11.72 -16.47 9.75
N MET A 74 -12.98 -15.98 9.74
CA MET A 74 -13.81 -16.06 8.53
C MET A 74 -13.68 -14.86 7.59
N ALA A 75 -13.10 -13.74 8.04
CA ALA A 75 -13.05 -12.50 7.26
C ALA A 75 -11.67 -11.84 7.19
N GLU A 76 -10.82 -12.01 8.20
CA GLU A 76 -9.56 -11.23 8.32
C GLU A 76 -8.53 -11.64 7.25
N GLU A 77 -8.30 -12.95 7.07
CA GLU A 77 -7.37 -13.49 6.07
C GLU A 77 -7.64 -13.03 4.63
N PRO A 78 -8.87 -13.18 4.07
CA PRO A 78 -9.15 -12.77 2.71
C PRO A 78 -9.13 -11.25 2.55
N VAL A 79 -9.39 -10.47 3.60
CA VAL A 79 -9.34 -9.00 3.54
C VAL A 79 -7.91 -8.51 3.33
N PHE A 80 -6.93 -8.99 4.10
CA PHE A 80 -5.53 -8.58 3.88
C PHE A 80 -4.99 -9.02 2.52
N PHE A 81 -5.39 -10.20 2.06
CA PHE A 81 -5.05 -10.66 0.73
C PHE A 81 -5.66 -9.77 -0.36
N LEU A 82 -6.94 -9.43 -0.25
CA LEU A 82 -7.64 -8.55 -1.20
C LEU A 82 -7.10 -7.12 -1.17
N LEU A 83 -6.74 -6.63 0.02
CA LEU A 83 -6.08 -5.33 0.17
C LEU A 83 -4.73 -5.31 -0.54
N ALA A 84 -3.89 -6.34 -0.35
CA ALA A 84 -2.59 -6.44 -0.99
C ALA A 84 -2.69 -6.63 -2.51
N THR A 85 -3.61 -7.48 -2.98
CA THR A 85 -3.68 -7.88 -4.40
C THR A 85 -4.55 -6.97 -5.27
N LEU A 86 -5.54 -6.29 -4.70
CA LEU A 86 -6.50 -5.48 -5.45
C LEU A 86 -6.44 -4.01 -5.04
N VAL A 87 -6.64 -3.71 -3.75
CA VAL A 87 -6.81 -2.33 -3.29
C VAL A 87 -5.52 -1.52 -3.38
N CYS A 88 -4.39 -2.08 -2.94
CA CYS A 88 -3.10 -1.39 -3.03
C CYS A 88 -2.70 -1.11 -4.49
N PRO A 89 -2.72 -2.08 -5.43
CA PRO A 89 -2.44 -1.82 -6.84
C PRO A 89 -3.36 -0.77 -7.47
N LEU A 90 -4.67 -0.84 -7.19
CA LEU A 90 -5.63 0.16 -7.69
C LEU A 90 -5.36 1.54 -7.09
N GLY A 91 -5.10 1.64 -5.78
CA GLY A 91 -4.77 2.90 -5.13
C GLY A 91 -3.46 3.50 -5.66
N PHE A 92 -2.47 2.66 -5.97
CA PHE A 92 -1.24 3.12 -6.62
C PHE A 92 -1.51 3.67 -8.01
N PHE A 93 -2.33 2.99 -8.82
CA PHE A 93 -2.72 3.45 -10.15
C PHE A 93 -3.47 4.79 -10.11
N VAL A 94 -4.46 4.92 -9.23
CA VAL A 94 -5.22 6.17 -9.03
C VAL A 94 -4.29 7.29 -8.56
N GLY A 95 -3.42 7.03 -7.59
CA GLY A 95 -2.48 8.01 -7.05
C GLY A 95 -1.46 8.49 -8.08
N THR A 96 -0.91 7.58 -8.88
CA THR A 96 0.08 7.92 -9.92
C THR A 96 -0.53 8.68 -11.07
N ILE A 97 -1.65 8.21 -11.63
CA ILE A 97 -2.35 8.88 -12.72
C ILE A 97 -2.87 10.24 -12.27
N GLY A 98 -3.52 10.32 -11.11
CA GLY A 98 -4.02 11.58 -10.57
C GLY A 98 -2.91 12.61 -10.37
N SER A 99 -1.74 12.17 -9.88
CA SER A 99 -0.56 13.05 -9.75
C SER A 99 -0.03 13.50 -11.11
N ALA A 100 0.07 12.60 -12.09
CA ALA A 100 0.56 12.90 -13.43
C ALA A 100 -0.35 13.91 -14.15
N VAL A 101 -1.67 13.70 -14.12
CA VAL A 101 -2.64 14.59 -14.77
C VAL A 101 -2.56 16.01 -14.18
N ILE A 102 -2.46 16.14 -12.86
CA ILE A 102 -2.33 17.46 -12.22
C ILE A 102 -1.00 18.13 -12.58
N ALA A 103 0.09 17.37 -12.58
CA ALA A 103 1.41 17.90 -12.92
C ALA A 103 1.44 18.43 -14.37
N LEU A 104 0.89 17.66 -15.31
CA LEU A 104 0.75 18.05 -16.72
C LEU A 104 -0.12 19.30 -16.88
N LYS A 105 -1.28 19.34 -16.20
CA LYS A 105 -2.18 20.50 -16.26
C LYS A 105 -1.52 21.77 -15.72
N ARG A 106 -0.73 21.67 -14.64
CA ARG A 106 0.03 22.80 -14.09
C ARG A 106 1.15 23.25 -15.02
N SER A 107 1.80 22.33 -15.72
CA SER A 107 2.85 22.66 -16.69
C SER A 107 2.29 23.34 -17.93
N ALA A 108 1.11 22.91 -18.41
CA ALA A 108 0.44 23.52 -19.56
C ALA A 108 -0.18 24.89 -19.26
N ALA A 109 -0.42 25.20 -17.98
CA ALA A 109 -1.00 26.48 -17.53
C ALA A 109 0.06 27.54 -17.17
N LYS A 110 1.36 27.23 -17.27
CA LYS A 110 2.41 28.26 -17.16
C LYS A 110 2.49 29.03 -18.50
N PRO A 111 2.32 30.37 -18.50
CA PRO A 111 2.55 31.19 -19.69
C PRO A 111 4.02 31.20 -20.10
#